data_AF-A0A7I7MSE9-F1
#
_entry.id   AF-A0A7I7MSE9-F1
#
_cell.length_a   1.000
_cell.length_b   1.000
_cell.length_c   1.000
_cell.angle_alpha   90.00
_cell.angle_beta   90.00
_cell.angle_gamma   90.00
#
_symmetry.space_group_name_H-M   'P 1'
#
loop_
_entity.id
_entity.type
_entity.pdbx_description
1 polymer ?
#
loop_
_entity_poly.entity_id
_entity_poly.type
_entity_poly.pdbx_seq_one_letter_code
_entity_poly.pdbx_strand_id
1 'polypeptide(L)'
;MPKSDSLNPQFSVGWLEYGQARGFVTDPARVAHPQDKPRVERVLQYVRGNFFAGEQFIDLADAQGRAELWCADKAGLRIHGTTRAQPAVVFAEHEAAALLPAPDRVYRMPIYTEVKVHRDYHVQVDRALYSIPEHLLGQRIQACADDELVKLFQDPPAPAAGWPLDGSGRLARGEDRLRHA
;
A
#
# COMPACT_ATOMS: atom_id res chain seq x y z
N MET A 1 -21.45 2.12 0.40
CA MET A 1 -20.28 2.12 -0.49
C MET A 1 -20.70 2.74 -1.81
N PRO A 2 -19.87 3.61 -2.43
CA PRO A 2 -20.14 4.11 -3.77
C PRO A 2 -20.23 2.94 -4.77
N LYS A 3 -21.12 3.07 -5.75
CA LYS A 3 -21.35 2.07 -6.80
C LYS A 3 -20.10 2.01 -7.69
N SER A 4 -19.63 0.80 -7.99
CA SER A 4 -18.48 0.61 -8.88
C SER A 4 -18.78 1.17 -10.27
N ASP A 5 -17.98 2.13 -10.70
CA ASP A 5 -17.99 2.70 -12.05
C ASP A 5 -16.90 2.01 -12.88
N SER A 6 -17.25 1.62 -14.10
CA SER A 6 -16.35 0.93 -15.03
C SER A 6 -15.30 1.88 -15.63
N LEU A 7 -15.59 3.19 -15.69
CA LEU A 7 -14.73 4.21 -16.28
C LEU A 7 -14.07 5.12 -15.24
N ASN A 8 -14.64 5.22 -14.03
CA ASN A 8 -14.10 6.02 -12.93
C ASN A 8 -13.78 5.14 -11.71
N PRO A 9 -12.65 4.41 -11.73
CA PRO A 9 -12.23 3.60 -10.60
C PRO A 9 -12.01 4.46 -9.35
N GLN A 10 -12.60 4.05 -8.24
CA GLN A 10 -12.36 4.70 -6.94
C GLN A 10 -11.40 3.85 -6.12
N PHE A 11 -10.24 4.42 -5.80
CA PHE A 11 -9.26 3.81 -4.92
C PHE A 11 -9.43 4.32 -3.48
N SER A 12 -9.03 3.50 -2.51
CA SER A 12 -8.93 3.97 -1.14
C SER A 12 -7.84 5.05 -1.02
N VAL A 13 -7.99 5.96 -0.06
CA VAL A 13 -7.00 7.02 0.22
C VAL A 13 -5.61 6.42 0.42
N GLY A 14 -5.51 5.39 1.26
CA GLY A 14 -4.23 4.72 1.54
C GLY A 14 -3.58 4.07 0.31
N TRP A 15 -4.36 3.63 -0.69
CA TRP A 15 -3.79 3.09 -1.93
C TRP A 15 -3.24 4.21 -2.83
N LEU A 16 -3.95 5.33 -2.94
CA LEU A 16 -3.49 6.49 -3.71
C LEU A 16 -2.19 7.05 -3.15
N GLU A 17 -2.11 7.18 -1.82
CA GLU A 17 -0.88 7.61 -1.14
C GLU A 17 0.26 6.64 -1.30
N TYR A 18 -0.01 5.33 -1.21
CA TYR A 18 1.00 4.32 -1.48
C TYR A 18 1.55 4.45 -2.91
N GLY A 19 0.67 4.63 -3.91
CA GLY A 19 1.07 4.88 -5.30
C GLY A 19 1.95 6.12 -5.43
N GLN A 20 1.57 7.23 -4.79
CA GLN A 20 2.36 8.47 -4.77
C GLN A 20 3.72 8.28 -4.08
N ALA A 21 3.75 7.66 -2.90
CA ALA A 21 4.96 7.42 -2.12
C ALA A 21 5.94 6.46 -2.82
N ARG A 22 5.43 5.56 -3.68
CA ARG A 22 6.24 4.63 -4.47
C ARG A 22 6.48 5.09 -5.90
N GLY A 23 5.88 6.19 -6.34
CA GLY A 23 6.08 6.77 -7.67
C GLY A 23 5.48 5.94 -8.81
N PHE A 24 4.34 5.26 -8.59
CA PHE A 24 3.64 4.54 -9.66
C PHE A 24 2.18 5.00 -9.80
N VAL A 25 1.64 4.80 -11.01
CA VAL A 25 0.24 5.04 -11.32
C VAL A 25 -0.50 3.71 -11.37
N THR A 26 -1.74 3.68 -10.86
CA THR A 26 -2.59 2.49 -10.96
C THR A 26 -3.49 2.60 -12.18
N ASP A 27 -3.36 1.65 -13.10
CA ASP A 27 -4.26 1.46 -14.23
C ASP A 27 -5.15 0.23 -13.97
N PRO A 28 -6.39 0.41 -13.50
CA PRO A 28 -7.27 -0.70 -13.17
C PRO A 28 -7.96 -1.24 -14.42
N ALA A 29 -8.01 -2.56 -14.52
CA ALA A 29 -8.89 -3.24 -15.47
C ALA A 29 -10.36 -2.87 -15.23
N ARG A 30 -11.16 -2.80 -16.30
CA ARG A 30 -12.57 -2.45 -16.21
C ARG A 30 -13.35 -3.50 -15.44
N VAL A 31 -14.36 -3.02 -14.71
CA VAL A 31 -15.23 -3.89 -13.91
C VAL A 31 -15.96 -4.87 -14.83
N ALA A 32 -15.98 -6.15 -14.45
CA ALA A 32 -16.63 -7.23 -15.19
C ALA A 32 -16.17 -7.39 -16.65
N HIS A 33 -14.90 -7.05 -16.95
CA HIS A 33 -14.31 -7.25 -18.27
C HIS A 33 -13.12 -8.24 -18.20
N PRO A 34 -13.37 -9.56 -18.24
CA PRO A 34 -12.32 -10.58 -18.09
C PRO A 34 -11.18 -10.47 -19.09
N GLN A 35 -11.46 -9.95 -20.30
CA GLN A 35 -10.47 -9.78 -21.36
C GLN A 35 -9.39 -8.72 -21.03
N ASP A 36 -9.55 -7.97 -19.94
CA ASP A 36 -8.54 -6.99 -19.50
C ASP A 36 -7.44 -7.63 -18.63
N LYS A 37 -7.59 -8.90 -18.21
CA LYS A 37 -6.59 -9.62 -17.38
C LYS A 37 -6.02 -10.94 -17.94
N PRO A 38 -6.02 -11.22 -19.27
CA PRO A 38 -5.66 -12.54 -19.81
C PRO A 38 -4.18 -12.90 -19.59
N ARG A 39 -3.30 -11.90 -19.42
CA ARG A 39 -1.88 -12.14 -19.10
C ARG A 39 -1.71 -12.65 -17.67
N VAL A 40 -2.41 -12.02 -16.72
CA VAL A 40 -2.35 -12.38 -15.29
C VAL A 40 -2.86 -13.81 -15.08
N GLU A 41 -3.99 -14.15 -15.70
CA GLU A 41 -4.59 -15.49 -15.56
C GLU A 41 -3.68 -16.60 -16.07
N ARG A 42 -3.01 -16.40 -17.23
CA ARG A 42 -2.08 -17.39 -17.79
C ARG A 42 -0.85 -17.60 -16.91
N VAL A 43 -0.31 -16.52 -16.32
CA VAL A 43 0.81 -16.63 -15.38
C VAL A 43 0.41 -17.43 -14.15
N LEU A 44 -0.79 -17.18 -13.61
CA LEU A 44 -1.30 -17.94 -12.46
C LEU A 44 -1.50 -19.43 -12.77
N GLN A 45 -1.99 -19.77 -13.98
CA GLN A 45 -2.11 -21.17 -14.41
C GLN A 45 -0.74 -21.86 -14.45
N TYR A 46 0.29 -21.18 -14.96
CA TYR A 46 1.65 -21.70 -14.98
C TYR A 46 2.20 -21.94 -13.57
N VAL A 47 2.08 -20.96 -12.68
CA VAL A 47 2.53 -21.10 -11.28
C VAL A 47 1.80 -22.25 -10.59
N ARG A 48 0.47 -22.33 -10.72
CA ARG A 48 -0.32 -23.41 -10.11
C ARG A 48 0.08 -24.78 -10.64
N GLY A 49 0.26 -24.92 -11.95
CA GLY A 49 0.58 -26.19 -12.58
C GLY A 49 2.04 -26.63 -12.42
N ASN A 50 2.98 -25.70 -12.29
CA ASN A 50 4.41 -26.01 -12.29
C ASN A 50 5.07 -25.91 -10.92
N PHE A 51 4.58 -25.04 -10.04
CA PHE A 51 5.13 -24.87 -8.69
C PHE A 51 4.27 -25.55 -7.62
N PHE A 52 2.93 -25.44 -7.68
CA PHE A 52 2.07 -25.95 -6.62
C PHE A 52 1.55 -27.38 -6.84
N ALA A 53 1.32 -27.78 -8.09
CA ALA A 53 0.64 -29.04 -8.38
C ALA A 53 1.44 -30.25 -7.91
N GLY A 54 0.86 -31.03 -6.98
CA GLY A 54 1.47 -32.25 -6.43
C GLY A 54 2.48 -32.02 -5.32
N GLU A 55 2.74 -30.76 -4.95
CA GLU A 55 3.69 -30.42 -3.89
C GLU A 55 3.03 -30.42 -2.52
N GLN A 56 3.80 -30.85 -1.51
CA GLN A 56 3.47 -30.67 -0.10
C GLN A 56 4.56 -29.82 0.55
N PHE A 57 4.13 -28.76 1.25
CA PHE A 57 5.01 -27.88 1.99
C PHE A 57 4.95 -28.21 3.46
N ILE A 58 6.09 -28.10 4.13
CA ILE A 58 6.19 -28.35 5.58
C ILE A 58 5.50 -27.21 6.34
N ASP A 59 5.87 -25.98 5.99
CA ASP A 59 5.32 -24.75 6.53
C ASP A 59 5.42 -23.60 5.51
N LEU A 60 5.08 -22.39 5.93
CA LEU A 60 5.15 -21.21 5.07
C LEU A 60 6.58 -20.85 4.66
N ALA A 61 7.56 -21.05 5.54
CA ALA A 61 8.95 -20.70 5.28
C ALA A 61 9.56 -21.64 4.23
N ASP A 62 9.26 -22.94 4.33
CA ASP A 62 9.59 -23.94 3.30
C ASP A 62 8.98 -23.56 1.95
N ALA A 63 7.69 -23.20 1.91
CA ALA A 63 7.03 -22.77 0.68
C ALA A 63 7.69 -21.52 0.07
N GLN A 64 8.08 -20.54 0.89
CA GLN A 64 8.76 -19.32 0.44
C GLN A 64 10.15 -19.63 -0.14
N GLY A 65 10.99 -20.38 0.58
CA GLY A 65 12.33 -20.73 0.10
C GLY A 65 12.29 -21.56 -1.19
N ARG A 66 11.32 -22.49 -1.30
CA ARG A 66 11.11 -23.26 -2.54
C ARG A 66 10.61 -22.38 -3.69
N ALA A 67 9.79 -21.38 -3.41
CA ALA A 67 9.32 -20.44 -4.42
C ALA A 67 10.47 -19.57 -4.96
N GLU A 68 11.38 -19.11 -4.10
CA GLU A 68 12.58 -18.36 -4.50
C GLU A 68 13.48 -19.19 -5.42
N LEU A 69 13.79 -20.42 -5.04
CA LEU A 69 14.57 -21.35 -5.87
C LEU A 69 13.86 -21.65 -7.20
N TRP A 70 12.56 -21.91 -7.17
CA TRP A 70 11.79 -22.13 -8.39
C TRP A 70 11.79 -20.92 -9.32
N CYS A 71 11.69 -19.71 -8.77
CA CYS A 71 11.79 -18.46 -9.53
C CYS A 71 13.17 -18.29 -10.17
N ALA A 72 14.25 -18.55 -9.42
CA ALA A 72 15.61 -18.44 -9.91
C ALA A 72 15.92 -19.47 -11.00
N ASP A 73 15.60 -20.74 -10.77
CA ASP A 73 16.15 -21.85 -11.56
C ASP A 73 15.20 -22.35 -12.65
N LYS A 74 13.89 -22.35 -12.39
CA LYS A 74 12.90 -22.89 -13.34
C LYS A 74 12.14 -21.78 -14.07
N ALA A 75 11.45 -20.93 -13.34
CA ALA A 75 10.61 -19.91 -13.95
C ALA A 75 11.43 -18.81 -14.63
N GLY A 76 12.59 -18.46 -14.06
CA GLY A 76 13.51 -17.45 -14.57
C GLY A 76 14.37 -17.90 -15.76
N LEU A 77 14.78 -19.17 -15.81
CA LEU A 77 15.65 -19.71 -16.87
C LEU A 77 14.89 -20.42 -18.00
N ARG A 78 13.56 -20.57 -17.91
CA ARG A 78 12.77 -21.11 -19.02
C ARG A 78 12.82 -20.21 -20.24
N ILE A 79 12.73 -20.78 -21.43
CA ILE A 79 12.44 -20.01 -22.64
C ILE A 79 10.97 -19.60 -22.64
N HIS A 80 10.69 -18.31 -22.51
CA HIS A 80 9.33 -17.80 -22.46
C HIS A 80 8.68 -17.88 -23.86
N GLY A 81 7.46 -18.43 -23.96
CA GLY A 81 6.82 -18.69 -25.25
C GLY A 81 6.61 -17.47 -26.16
N THR A 82 6.34 -16.29 -25.57
CA THR A 82 6.14 -15.04 -26.32
C THR A 82 7.45 -14.32 -26.66
N THR A 83 8.30 -14.03 -25.67
CA THR A 83 9.55 -13.28 -25.86
C THR A 83 10.69 -14.14 -26.40
N ARG A 84 10.55 -15.47 -26.39
CA ARG A 84 11.56 -16.47 -26.80
C ARG A 84 12.91 -16.29 -26.10
N ALA A 85 12.90 -15.68 -24.91
CA ALA A 85 14.08 -15.41 -24.10
C ALA A 85 13.87 -15.93 -22.67
N GLN A 86 14.96 -16.00 -21.91
CA GLN A 86 14.94 -16.34 -20.49
C GLN A 86 14.54 -15.10 -19.67
N PRO A 87 13.44 -15.13 -18.89
CA PRO A 87 13.00 -13.99 -18.10
C PRO A 87 14.09 -13.39 -17.19
N ALA A 88 14.90 -14.22 -16.54
CA ALA A 88 15.96 -13.76 -15.65
C ALA A 88 17.05 -12.98 -16.40
N VAL A 89 17.39 -13.40 -17.61
CA VAL A 89 18.38 -12.73 -18.47
C VAL A 89 17.81 -11.39 -18.96
N VAL A 90 16.57 -11.38 -19.47
CA VAL A 90 15.91 -10.14 -19.90
C VAL A 90 15.82 -9.13 -18.76
N PHE A 91 15.47 -9.60 -17.55
CA PHE A 91 15.43 -8.75 -16.37
C PHE A 91 16.80 -8.14 -16.08
N ALA A 92 17.85 -8.97 -16.01
CA ALA A 92 19.21 -8.53 -15.69
C ALA A 92 19.80 -7.57 -16.73
N GLU A 93 19.58 -7.84 -18.02
CA GLU A 93 20.18 -7.09 -19.12
C GLU A 93 19.42 -5.81 -19.49
N HIS A 94 18.10 -5.76 -19.26
CA HIS A 94 17.26 -4.69 -19.80
C HIS A 94 16.35 -4.02 -18.77
N GLU A 95 15.72 -4.78 -17.88
CA GLU A 95 14.68 -4.22 -17.01
C GLU A 95 15.27 -3.62 -15.73
N ALA A 96 16.27 -4.28 -15.11
CA ALA A 96 16.82 -3.87 -13.83
C ALA A 96 17.34 -2.43 -13.81
N ALA A 97 17.97 -1.97 -14.90
CA ALA A 97 18.48 -0.61 -15.03
C ALA A 97 17.38 0.45 -15.24
N ALA A 98 16.17 0.04 -15.64
CA ALA A 98 15.03 0.91 -15.87
C ALA A 98 14.10 1.01 -14.65
N LEU A 99 14.28 0.16 -13.64
CA LEU A 99 13.48 0.15 -12.43
C LEU A 99 13.94 1.22 -11.42
N LEU A 100 12.99 1.73 -10.65
CA LEU A 100 13.31 2.54 -9.48
C LEU A 100 14.04 1.69 -8.43
N PRO A 101 14.90 2.30 -7.59
CA PRO A 101 15.50 1.61 -6.46
C PRO A 101 14.43 0.95 -5.59
N ALA A 102 14.77 -0.22 -5.05
CA ALA A 102 13.92 -0.85 -4.04
C ALA A 102 13.72 0.12 -2.86
N PRO A 103 12.51 0.23 -2.32
CA PRO A 103 12.28 1.03 -1.14
C PRO A 103 13.18 0.64 0.04
N ASP A 104 13.78 1.64 0.67
CA ASP A 104 14.62 1.49 1.87
C ASP A 104 13.78 1.30 3.15
N ARG A 105 12.50 1.70 3.11
CA ARG A 105 11.57 1.61 4.24
C ARG A 105 10.25 0.96 3.84
N VAL A 106 9.71 0.19 4.78
CA VAL A 106 8.36 -0.35 4.71
C VAL A 106 7.37 0.82 4.68
N TYR A 107 6.41 0.77 3.75
CA TYR A 107 5.32 1.73 3.76
C TYR A 107 4.37 1.36 4.88
N ARG A 108 4.25 2.26 5.87
CA ARG A 108 3.35 2.08 6.98
C ARG A 108 2.01 2.65 6.59
N MET A 109 0.97 1.83 6.63
CA MET A 109 -0.36 2.26 6.23
C MET A 109 -0.99 3.11 7.34
N PRO A 110 -1.22 4.41 7.11
CA PRO A 110 -1.84 5.25 8.13
C PRO A 110 -3.32 4.91 8.28
N ILE A 111 -3.84 5.13 9.49
CA ILE A 111 -5.26 5.15 9.79
C ILE A 111 -5.82 6.55 9.54
N TYR A 112 -7.00 6.60 8.95
CA TYR A 112 -7.76 7.84 8.72
C TYR A 112 -9.04 7.80 9.54
N THR A 113 -9.26 8.80 10.38
CA THR A 113 -10.47 8.85 11.21
C THR A 113 -10.89 10.28 11.53
N GLU A 114 -12.19 10.51 11.65
CA GLU A 114 -12.73 11.78 12.13
C GLU A 114 -12.80 11.74 13.66
N VAL A 115 -12.17 12.71 14.31
CA VAL A 115 -12.17 12.85 15.77
C VAL A 115 -12.85 14.14 16.20
N LYS A 116 -13.54 14.10 17.33
CA LYS A 116 -14.15 15.27 17.95
C LYS A 116 -13.20 15.83 19.00
N VAL A 117 -12.96 17.14 18.96
CA VAL A 117 -12.22 17.83 20.02
C VAL A 117 -13.10 17.93 21.25
N HIS A 118 -12.68 17.26 22.32
CA HIS A 118 -13.39 17.21 23.59
C HIS A 118 -13.17 18.51 24.39
N ARG A 119 -14.03 18.72 25.40
CA ARG A 119 -14.05 19.95 26.23
C ARG A 119 -12.77 20.18 27.05
N ASP A 120 -12.02 19.12 27.26
CA ASP A 120 -10.71 19.10 27.91
C ASP A 120 -9.56 19.41 26.94
N TYR A 121 -9.85 19.86 25.72
CA TYR A 121 -8.87 20.17 24.67
C TYR A 121 -8.09 18.95 24.17
N HIS A 122 -8.67 17.75 24.24
CA HIS A 122 -8.05 16.54 23.71
C HIS A 122 -8.86 15.87 22.60
N VAL A 123 -8.17 15.11 21.76
CA VAL A 123 -8.76 14.11 20.85
C VAL A 123 -8.20 12.74 21.15
N GLN A 124 -9.01 11.71 20.99
CA GLN A 124 -8.55 10.33 21.12
C GLN A 124 -8.30 9.72 19.73
N VAL A 125 -7.07 9.31 19.46
CA VAL A 125 -6.68 8.58 18.24
C VAL A 125 -5.95 7.30 18.67
N ASP A 126 -6.41 6.16 18.17
CA ASP A 126 -5.89 4.83 18.52
C ASP A 126 -5.60 4.63 20.02
N ARG A 127 -6.61 4.96 20.85
CA ARG A 127 -6.56 4.85 22.33
C ARG A 127 -5.56 5.78 23.04
N ALA A 128 -4.90 6.68 22.32
CA ALA A 128 -4.07 7.74 22.90
C ALA A 128 -4.78 9.11 22.82
N LEU A 129 -4.56 9.97 23.82
CA LEU A 129 -5.07 11.33 23.86
C LEU A 129 -4.01 12.32 23.38
N TYR A 130 -4.41 13.28 22.55
CA TYR A 130 -3.55 14.33 22.01
C TYR A 130 -4.16 15.70 22.30
N SER A 131 -3.34 16.62 22.81
CA SER A 131 -3.78 17.99 23.13
C SER A 131 -3.96 18.83 21.86
N ILE A 132 -4.94 19.73 21.90
CA ILE A 132 -5.41 20.51 20.76
C ILE A 132 -5.53 21.99 21.11
N PRO A 133 -5.21 22.92 20.19
CA PRO A 133 -5.46 24.34 20.37
C PRO A 133 -6.93 24.68 20.63
N GLU A 134 -7.17 25.69 21.47
CA GLU A 134 -8.51 26.10 21.91
C GLU A 134 -9.48 26.47 20.78
N HIS A 135 -8.97 27.00 19.66
CA HIS A 135 -9.83 27.43 18.54
C HIS A 135 -10.54 26.25 17.85
N LEU A 136 -10.10 25.01 18.08
CA LEU A 136 -10.71 23.80 17.54
C LEU A 136 -11.70 23.14 18.50
N LEU A 137 -11.96 23.73 19.67
CA LEU A 137 -12.83 23.16 20.69
C LEU A 137 -14.23 22.82 20.15
N GLY A 138 -14.66 21.57 20.36
CA GLY A 138 -15.98 21.10 19.93
C GLY A 138 -16.10 20.81 18.42
N GLN A 139 -15.10 21.15 17.61
CA GLN A 139 -15.06 20.85 16.18
C GLN A 139 -14.76 19.36 15.95
N ARG A 140 -15.10 18.90 14.75
CA ARG A 140 -14.65 17.60 14.23
C ARG A 140 -13.52 17.85 13.25
N ILE A 141 -12.41 17.15 13.44
CA ILE A 141 -11.21 17.28 12.64
C ILE A 141 -10.79 15.90 12.14
N GLN A 142 -10.03 15.85 11.05
CA GLN A 142 -9.50 14.58 10.56
C GLN A 142 -8.15 14.26 11.20
N ALA A 143 -7.98 13.01 11.60
CA ALA A 143 -6.73 12.45 12.07
C ALA A 143 -6.18 11.47 11.03
N CYS A 144 -4.89 11.64 10.72
CA CYS A 144 -4.06 10.68 10.00
C CYS A 144 -2.98 10.21 10.97
N ALA A 145 -2.96 8.92 11.29
CA ALA A 145 -1.99 8.37 12.22
C ALA A 145 -1.29 7.15 11.65
N ASP A 146 0.03 7.14 11.72
CA ASP A 146 0.82 5.92 11.59
C ASP A 146 1.40 5.54 12.97
N ASP A 147 2.34 4.61 13.03
CA ASP A 147 2.96 4.19 14.28
C ASP A 147 4.04 5.16 14.80
N GLU A 148 4.42 6.17 14.02
CA GLU A 148 5.43 7.19 14.36
C GLU A 148 4.79 8.54 14.70
N LEU A 149 3.70 8.92 14.05
CA LEU A 149 3.14 10.27 14.08
C LEU A 149 1.60 10.30 13.95
N VAL A 150 0.99 11.22 14.71
CA VAL A 150 -0.41 11.63 14.52
C VAL A 150 -0.45 13.05 13.96
N LYS A 151 -1.13 13.20 12.83
CA LYS A 151 -1.36 14.47 12.15
C LYS A 151 -2.85 14.80 12.20
N LEU A 152 -3.16 16.06 12.49
CA LEU A 152 -4.52 16.54 12.69
C LEU A 152 -4.82 17.70 11.75
N PHE A 153 -5.96 17.63 11.07
CA PHE A 153 -6.33 18.54 9.99
C PHE A 153 -7.75 19.04 10.21
N GLN A 154 -7.89 20.37 10.31
CA GLN A 154 -9.21 21.02 10.29
C GLN A 154 -9.82 20.92 8.88
N ASP A 155 -9.04 21.23 7.84
CA ASP A 155 -9.38 21.06 6.43
C ASP A 155 -8.37 20.10 5.77
N PRO A 156 -8.71 18.81 5.61
CA PRO A 156 -7.80 17.85 4.99
C PRO A 156 -7.65 18.16 3.49
N PRO A 157 -6.46 17.91 2.91
CA PRO A 157 -6.31 17.98 1.45
C PRO A 157 -7.20 16.94 0.77
N ALA A 158 -7.58 17.23 -0.49
CA ALA A 158 -8.31 16.27 -1.29
C ALA A 158 -7.49 14.97 -1.43
N PRO A 159 -8.11 13.77 -1.36
CA PRO A 159 -7.40 12.49 -1.45
C PRO A 159 -6.49 12.35 -2.67
N ALA A 160 -6.85 13.00 -3.79
CA ALA A 160 -6.06 12.98 -5.03
C ALA A 160 -4.79 13.84 -4.96
N ALA A 161 -4.73 14.85 -4.08
CA ALA A 161 -3.56 15.69 -3.90
C ALA A 161 -2.48 15.04 -3.01
N GLY A 162 -2.83 13.93 -2.33
CA GLY A 162 -1.99 13.30 -1.32
C GLY A 162 -2.05 14.05 0.00
N TRP A 163 -2.07 13.32 1.12
CA TRP A 163 -1.83 13.95 2.41
C TRP A 163 -0.35 14.32 2.48
N PRO A 164 0.01 15.55 2.87
CA PRO A 164 1.40 15.93 2.98
C PRO A 164 2.09 15.03 3.99
N LEU A 165 2.92 14.14 3.47
CA LEU A 165 3.75 13.26 4.27
C LEU A 165 4.88 14.06 4.95
N ASP A 166 5.22 15.23 4.40
CA ASP A 166 6.29 16.14 4.79
C ASP A 166 5.97 17.11 5.95
N GLY A 167 4.86 16.93 6.65
CA GLY A 167 4.59 17.67 7.89
C GLY A 167 4.14 19.12 7.69
N SER A 168 3.60 19.47 6.52
CA SER A 168 2.92 20.75 6.30
C SER A 168 1.54 20.86 6.97
N GLY A 169 1.08 19.78 7.64
CA GLY A 169 0.01 19.81 8.64
C GLY A 169 0.58 20.01 10.05
N ARG A 170 -0.17 20.70 10.93
CA ARG A 170 0.30 21.04 12.29
C ARG A 170 0.60 19.75 13.07
N LEU A 171 1.88 19.54 13.39
CA LEU A 171 2.43 18.33 13.99
C LEU A 171 2.13 18.30 15.49
N ALA A 172 1.42 17.28 15.97
CA ALA A 172 1.53 16.83 17.35
C ALA A 172 2.44 15.60 17.33
N ARG A 173 3.75 15.78 17.60
CA ARG A 173 4.66 14.62 17.73
C ARG A 173 4.23 13.81 18.94
N GLY A 174 4.27 12.49 18.82
CA GLY A 174 3.86 11.52 19.84
C GLY A 174 4.69 11.50 21.14
N GLU A 175 5.37 12.59 21.49
CA GLU A 175 6.07 12.75 22.77
C GLU A 175 5.15 13.21 23.91
N ASP A 176 3.94 13.72 23.63
CA ASP A 176 2.90 13.98 24.64
C ASP A 176 2.01 12.75 24.91
N ARG A 177 2.62 11.55 24.96
CA ARG A 177 1.96 10.38 25.53
C ARG A 177 1.76 10.63 27.03
N LEU A 178 0.61 11.17 27.41
CA LEU A 178 0.10 11.00 28.77
C LEU A 178 -0.15 9.50 28.98
N ARG A 179 0.85 8.82 29.53
CA ARG A 179 0.71 7.45 30.06
C ARG A 179 -0.30 7.53 31.21
N HIS A 180 -1.56 7.20 30.94
CA HIS A 180 -2.48 6.84 32.00
C HIS A 180 -2.49 5.32 32.16
N ALA A 181 -2.31 4.93 33.43
CA ALA A 181 -2.11 3.62 34.02
C ALA A 181 -3.07 2.51 33.57
#